data_AF-A0A9D7RU20-F1
#
_entry.id   AF-A0A9D7RU20-F1
#
_cell.length_a   1.000
_cell.length_b   1.000
_cell.length_c   1.000
_cell.angle_alpha   90.00
_cell.angle_beta   90.00
_cell.angle_gamma   90.00
#
_symmetry.space_group_name_H-M   'P 1'
#
loop_
_entity.id
_entity.type
_entity.pdbx_description
1 polymer ?
#
loop_
_entity_poly.entity_id
_entity_poly.type
_entity_poly.pdbx_seq_one_letter_code
_entity_poly.pdbx_strand_id
1 'polypeptide(L)'
;MDEILKRLQETAQSCAQTYEEWRGKKTDSKAQESLQSAIHELRKVASRLEIELAVRERQDIANKPIPIPSHRSSKESVPDGDDDQQDFQSPQHHQRSSHDSHGQKRRRPPHRSAEQGQGSAN
;
A
#
# COMPACT_ATOMS: atom_id res chain seq x y z
N MET A 1 -10.06 25.14 -13.78
CA MET A 1 -9.83 25.14 -12.33
C MET A 1 -9.57 23.70 -11.92
N ASP A 2 -8.62 23.45 -11.02
CA ASP A 2 -8.31 22.09 -10.56
C ASP A 2 -9.54 21.47 -9.85
N GLU A 3 -9.88 20.24 -10.20
CA GLU A 3 -11.07 19.54 -9.69
C GLU A 3 -10.99 19.30 -8.18
N ILE A 4 -9.80 19.00 -7.65
CA ILE A 4 -9.58 18.72 -6.23
C ILE A 4 -9.58 20.03 -5.45
N LEU A 5 -8.97 21.09 -5.98
CA LEU A 5 -9.04 22.43 -5.37
C LEU A 5 -10.50 22.91 -5.28
N LYS A 6 -11.29 22.72 -6.34
CA LYS A 6 -12.72 23.06 -6.34
C LYS A 6 -13.49 22.25 -5.28
N ARG A 7 -13.31 20.92 -5.25
CA ARG A 7 -13.97 20.06 -4.23
C ARG A 7 -13.55 20.42 -2.81
N LEU A 8 -12.28 20.77 -2.58
CA LEU A 8 -11.80 21.22 -1.27
C LEU A 8 -12.52 22.49 -0.82
N GLN A 9 -12.65 23.48 -1.71
CA GLN A 9 -13.37 24.72 -1.41
C GLN A 9 -14.84 24.46 -1.11
N GLU A 10 -15.54 23.70 -1.95
CA GLU A 10 -16.97 23.39 -1.80
C GLU A 10 -17.25 22.58 -0.52
N THR A 11 -16.45 21.54 -0.23
CA THR A 11 -16.62 20.69 0.97
C THR A 11 -16.23 21.41 2.27
N ALA A 12 -15.16 22.21 2.27
CA ALA A 12 -14.78 23.01 3.43
C ALA A 12 -15.83 24.09 3.75
N GLN A 13 -16.35 24.76 2.72
CA GLN A 13 -17.43 25.75 2.89
C GLN A 13 -18.71 25.11 3.44
N SER A 14 -19.12 23.96 2.88
CA SER A 14 -20.30 23.22 3.37
C SER A 14 -20.11 22.73 4.81
N CYS A 15 -18.91 22.25 5.18
CA CYS A 15 -18.59 21.85 6.55
C CYS A 15 -18.60 23.03 7.53
N ALA A 16 -18.17 24.23 7.11
CA ALA A 16 -18.24 25.43 7.94
C ALA A 16 -19.70 25.88 8.17
N GLN A 17 -20.51 25.92 7.11
CA GLN A 17 -21.93 26.30 7.19
C GLN A 17 -22.74 25.35 8.07
N THR A 18 -22.63 24.04 7.85
CA THR A 18 -23.32 23.02 8.67
C THR A 18 -22.84 23.02 10.13
N TYR A 19 -21.59 23.39 10.39
CA TYR A 19 -21.08 23.58 11.75
C TYR A 19 -21.74 24.78 12.44
N GLU A 20 -21.89 25.92 11.76
CA GLU A 20 -22.57 27.10 12.32
C GLU A 20 -24.05 26.82 12.62
N GLU A 21 -24.74 26.14 11.70
CA GLU A 21 -26.14 25.72 11.90
C GLU A 21 -26.31 24.80 13.10
N TRP A 22 -25.49 23.73 13.21
CA TRP A 22 -25.51 22.83 14.35
C TRP A 22 -25.09 23.52 15.66
N ARG A 23 -24.12 24.43 15.61
CA ARG A 23 -23.68 25.21 16.79
C ARG A 23 -24.80 26.07 17.36
N GLY A 24 -25.69 26.59 16.51
CA GLY A 24 -26.91 27.29 16.90
C GLY A 24 -28.06 26.38 17.36
N LYS A 25 -28.04 25.10 16.97
CA LYS A 25 -29.12 24.12 17.21
C LYS A 25 -28.59 22.78 17.77
N LYS A 26 -27.82 22.82 18.86
CA LYS A 26 -27.07 21.65 19.37
C LYS A 26 -27.93 20.42 19.73
N THR A 27 -29.22 20.61 19.96
CA THR A 27 -30.19 19.53 20.27
C THR A 27 -30.89 18.97 19.03
N ASP A 28 -30.63 19.51 17.84
CA ASP A 28 -31.22 19.06 16.57
C ASP A 28 -30.39 17.93 15.96
N SER A 29 -30.94 16.70 16.00
CA SER A 29 -30.31 15.51 15.40
C SER A 29 -30.02 15.70 13.91
N LYS A 30 -30.90 16.38 13.18
CA LYS A 30 -30.76 16.58 11.73
C LYS A 30 -29.58 17.50 11.42
N ALA A 31 -29.38 18.55 12.22
CA ALA A 31 -28.21 19.42 12.11
C ALA A 31 -26.91 18.66 12.44
N GLN A 32 -26.95 17.78 13.45
CA GLN A 32 -25.81 16.92 13.79
C GLN A 32 -25.46 15.92 12.66
N GLU A 33 -26.46 15.24 12.08
CA GLU A 33 -26.29 14.31 10.95
C GLU A 33 -25.76 15.00 9.69
N SER A 34 -26.25 16.23 9.42
CA SER A 34 -25.76 17.07 8.33
C SER A 34 -24.27 17.43 8.52
N LEU A 35 -23.88 17.88 9.71
CA LEU A 35 -22.49 18.18 10.05
C LEU A 35 -21.59 16.92 9.96
N GLN A 36 -22.05 15.77 10.46
CA GLN A 36 -21.30 14.51 10.35
C GLN A 36 -21.07 14.12 8.88
N SER A 37 -22.05 14.33 8.02
CA SER A 37 -21.94 14.08 6.57
C SER A 37 -20.94 15.02 5.92
N ALA A 38 -21.00 16.32 6.21
CA ALA A 38 -20.06 17.31 5.67
C ALA A 38 -18.61 17.05 6.12
N ILE A 39 -18.40 16.67 7.39
CA ILE A 39 -17.10 16.22 7.91
C ILE A 39 -16.60 14.98 7.16
N HIS A 40 -17.48 14.04 6.82
CA HIS A 40 -17.11 12.83 6.10
C HIS A 40 -16.66 13.13 4.66
N GLU A 41 -17.34 14.01 3.94
CA GLU A 41 -16.88 14.46 2.61
C GLU A 41 -15.55 15.21 2.67
N LEU A 42 -15.36 16.10 3.66
CA LEU A 42 -14.09 16.80 3.86
C LEU A 42 -12.92 15.81 4.11
N ARG A 43 -13.16 14.73 4.86
CA ARG A 43 -12.15 13.66 5.07
C ARG A 43 -11.79 12.94 3.77
N LYS A 44 -12.76 12.66 2.87
CA LYS A 44 -12.45 12.05 1.56
C LYS A 44 -11.51 12.93 0.74
N VAL A 45 -11.74 14.25 0.74
CA VAL A 45 -10.88 15.20 0.02
C VAL A 45 -9.50 15.30 0.68
N ALA A 46 -9.42 15.33 2.02
CA ALA A 46 -8.15 15.31 2.75
C ALA A 46 -7.32 14.06 2.42
N SER A 47 -7.90 12.86 2.49
CA SER A 47 -7.21 11.62 2.12
C SER A 47 -6.77 11.57 0.65
N ARG A 48 -7.48 12.26 -0.26
CA ARG A 48 -7.03 12.39 -1.64
C ARG A 48 -5.75 13.23 -1.75
N LEU A 49 -5.68 14.35 -1.03
CA LEU A 49 -4.49 15.21 -0.97
C LEU A 49 -3.29 14.49 -0.33
N GLU A 50 -3.52 13.72 0.74
CA GLU A 50 -2.50 12.87 1.37
C GLU A 50 -1.90 11.85 0.38
N ILE A 51 -2.74 11.23 -0.46
CA ILE A 51 -2.28 10.30 -1.51
C ILE A 51 -1.38 11.02 -2.52
N GLU A 52 -1.73 12.25 -2.94
CA GLU A 52 -0.94 13.00 -3.94
C GLU A 52 0.40 13.46 -3.40
N LEU A 53 0.46 13.87 -2.13
CA LEU A 53 1.71 14.13 -1.42
C LEU A 53 2.59 12.87 -1.35
N ALA A 54 2.01 11.73 -0.95
CA ALA A 54 2.74 10.46 -0.86
C ALA A 54 3.15 9.87 -2.23
N VAL A 55 2.42 10.19 -3.31
CA VAL A 55 2.82 9.85 -4.69
C VAL A 55 4.03 10.68 -5.11
N ARG A 56 4.03 12.00 -4.84
CA ARG A 56 5.17 12.87 -5.10
C ARG A 56 6.42 12.45 -4.33
N GLU A 57 6.29 12.19 -3.03
CA GLU A 57 7.39 11.69 -2.20
C GLU A 57 7.97 10.38 -2.74
N ARG A 58 7.12 9.44 -3.17
CA ARG A 58 7.58 8.19 -3.82
C ARG A 58 8.28 8.42 -5.16
N GLN A 59 7.85 9.38 -5.96
CA GLN A 59 8.56 9.76 -7.19
C GLN A 59 9.94 10.35 -6.87
N ASP A 60 10.03 11.25 -5.88
CA ASP A 60 11.28 11.84 -5.40
C ASP A 60 12.23 10.78 -4.80
N ILE A 61 11.71 9.69 -4.23
CA ILE A 61 12.50 8.55 -3.76
C ILE A 61 12.91 7.62 -4.92
N ALA A 62 11.99 7.29 -5.84
CA ALA A 62 12.26 6.40 -6.98
C ALA A 62 13.29 6.98 -7.95
N ASN A 63 13.37 8.32 -8.04
CA ASN A 63 14.36 9.03 -8.85
C ASN A 63 15.75 9.10 -8.19
N LYS A 64 15.90 8.70 -6.91
CA LYS A 64 17.23 8.61 -6.27
C LYS A 64 17.89 7.29 -6.67
N PRO A 65 19.11 7.32 -7.24
CA PRO A 65 19.80 6.10 -7.63
C PRO A 65 20.03 5.20 -6.41
N ILE A 66 19.55 3.96 -6.49
CA ILE A 66 19.71 2.97 -5.41
C ILE A 66 21.21 2.66 -5.27
N PRO A 67 21.81 2.79 -4.07
CA PRO A 67 23.22 2.51 -3.88
C PRO A 67 23.53 1.05 -4.24
N ILE A 68 24.53 0.85 -5.10
CA ILE A 68 24.95 -0.48 -5.54
C ILE A 68 25.47 -1.26 -4.31
N PRO A 69 24.99 -2.49 -4.04
CA PRO A 69 25.47 -3.27 -2.91
C PRO A 69 26.97 -3.51 -3.01
N SER A 70 27.69 -3.42 -1.89
CA SER A 70 29.16 -3.57 -1.84
C SER A 70 29.67 -4.87 -2.49
N HIS A 71 28.88 -5.95 -2.50
CA HIS A 71 29.23 -7.22 -3.13
C HIS A 71 29.00 -7.27 -4.65
N ARG A 72 28.29 -6.30 -5.25
CA ARG A 72 28.14 -6.16 -6.71
C ARG A 72 29.21 -5.25 -7.31
N SER A 73 29.72 -4.28 -6.55
CA SER A 73 30.73 -3.32 -7.03
C SER A 73 32.09 -3.95 -7.32
N SER A 74 32.42 -5.09 -6.68
CA SER A 74 33.72 -5.77 -6.81
C SER A 74 33.81 -6.78 -7.95
N LYS A 75 32.76 -6.95 -8.77
CA LYS A 75 32.81 -7.83 -9.95
C LYS A 75 33.31 -7.07 -11.16
N GLU A 76 34.50 -6.49 -11.01
CA GLU A 76 35.29 -5.91 -12.10
C GLU A 76 35.68 -7.03 -13.07
N SER A 77 35.73 -6.71 -14.36
CA SER A 77 35.80 -7.69 -15.45
C SER A 77 37.08 -8.54 -15.37
N VAL A 78 36.93 -9.84 -15.11
CA VAL A 78 38.00 -10.80 -15.41
C VAL A 78 38.11 -10.89 -16.94
N PRO A 79 39.27 -10.62 -17.55
CA PRO A 79 39.42 -10.70 -19.00
C PRO A 79 39.36 -12.16 -19.45
N ASP A 80 38.81 -12.37 -20.65
CA ASP A 80 38.84 -13.66 -21.35
C ASP A 80 40.29 -14.10 -21.55
N GLY A 81 40.61 -15.31 -21.09
CA GLY A 81 41.93 -15.89 -21.14
C GLY A 81 41.83 -17.39 -21.37
N ASP A 82 42.00 -17.80 -22.63
CA ASP A 82 42.32 -19.17 -23.01
C ASP A 82 43.48 -19.70 -22.16
N ASP A 83 43.28 -20.82 -21.44
CA ASP A 83 44.34 -21.78 -21.17
C ASP A 83 43.75 -23.18 -20.94
N ASP A 84 44.53 -24.21 -21.29
CA ASP A 84 44.05 -25.53 -21.71
C ASP A 84 44.19 -26.61 -20.62
N GLN A 85 43.35 -27.67 -20.68
CA GLN A 85 43.55 -29.02 -20.09
C GLN A 85 43.93 -29.21 -18.59
N GLN A 86 43.09 -29.98 -17.86
CA GLN A 86 43.44 -31.38 -17.45
C GLN A 86 42.32 -32.13 -16.69
N ASP A 87 42.20 -33.43 -16.99
CA ASP A 87 41.36 -34.43 -16.28
C ASP A 87 41.91 -34.81 -14.89
N PHE A 88 41.04 -35.21 -13.94
CA PHE A 88 40.95 -36.60 -13.40
C PHE A 88 39.90 -36.74 -12.25
N GLN A 89 39.66 -37.99 -11.81
CA GLN A 89 38.42 -38.48 -11.19
C GLN A 89 38.28 -38.33 -9.65
N SER A 90 37.01 -38.26 -9.20
CA SER A 90 36.45 -38.41 -7.83
C SER A 90 36.93 -39.67 -7.05
N PRO A 91 36.86 -39.76 -5.67
CA PRO A 91 35.56 -39.75 -4.94
C PRO A 91 35.48 -39.42 -3.40
N GLN A 92 34.23 -39.16 -2.98
CA GLN A 92 33.57 -39.46 -1.67
C GLN A 92 34.02 -38.88 -0.29
N HIS A 93 32.98 -38.50 0.47
CA HIS A 93 32.65 -38.89 1.87
C HIS A 93 32.66 -37.81 3.01
N HIS A 94 31.47 -37.64 3.62
CA HIS A 94 31.19 -37.18 5.00
C HIS A 94 31.48 -35.71 5.36
N GLN A 95 30.74 -34.98 6.23
CA GLN A 95 29.45 -35.11 6.97
C GLN A 95 28.98 -33.63 7.29
N ARG A 96 27.84 -33.24 7.89
CA ARG A 96 26.82 -33.90 8.74
C ARG A 96 25.43 -33.19 8.67
N SER A 97 24.69 -33.22 9.78
CA SER A 97 23.43 -32.55 10.21
C SER A 97 23.46 -31.01 10.18
N SER A 98 22.33 -30.27 10.10
CA SER A 98 21.15 -30.38 10.98
C SER A 98 19.83 -29.83 10.40
N HIS A 99 18.72 -30.14 11.09
CA HIS A 99 17.38 -29.56 10.92
C HIS A 99 17.37 -28.03 10.71
N ASP A 100 16.50 -27.55 9.81
CA ASP A 100 15.28 -26.87 10.27
C ASP A 100 14.09 -27.21 9.35
N SER A 101 12.88 -26.94 9.82
CA SER A 101 11.61 -27.44 9.27
C SER A 101 10.58 -26.32 9.08
N HIS A 102 9.45 -26.62 8.44
CA HIS A 102 8.27 -25.74 8.35
C HIS A 102 8.31 -24.52 7.40
N GLY A 103 8.66 -24.77 6.13
CA GLY A 103 8.22 -23.92 5.02
C GLY A 103 6.71 -24.01 4.74
N GLN A 104 5.83 -23.72 5.71
CA GLN A 104 4.37 -23.76 5.54
C GLN A 104 3.89 -22.63 4.60
N LYS A 105 3.79 -22.94 3.30
CA LYS A 105 3.06 -22.11 2.34
C LYS A 105 1.58 -22.02 2.74
N ARG A 106 1.20 -20.95 3.44
CA ARG A 106 -0.21 -20.66 3.79
C ARG A 106 -1.02 -20.43 2.51
N ARG A 107 -1.64 -21.49 1.98
CA ARG A 107 -2.64 -21.38 0.91
C ARG A 107 -3.83 -20.56 1.43
N ARG A 108 -4.13 -19.44 0.76
CA ARG A 108 -5.37 -18.68 1.01
C ARG A 108 -6.58 -19.55 0.61
N PRO A 109 -7.64 -19.64 1.44
CA PRO A 109 -8.87 -20.30 1.03
C PRO A 109 -9.58 -19.46 -0.06
N PRO A 110 -10.29 -20.09 -1.01
CA PRO A 110 -11.08 -19.37 -2.00
C PRO A 110 -12.29 -18.69 -1.35
N HIS A 111 -12.62 -17.51 -1.86
CA HIS A 111 -13.73 -16.68 -1.42
C HIS A 111 -15.07 -17.36 -1.74
N ARG A 112 -15.83 -17.79 -0.73
CA ARG A 112 -17.18 -18.34 -0.93
C ARG A 112 -18.13 -17.20 -1.31
N SER A 113 -18.61 -17.21 -2.56
CA SER A 113 -19.64 -16.28 -3.02
C SER A 113 -20.90 -16.38 -2.15
N ALA A 114 -21.49 -15.24 -1.82
CA ALA A 114 -22.72 -15.18 -1.05
C ALA A 114 -23.91 -15.63 -1.92
N GLU A 115 -24.62 -16.66 -1.46
CA GLU A 115 -25.92 -17.05 -2.01
C GLU A 115 -27.03 -16.32 -1.25
N GLN A 116 -28.15 -16.08 -1.93
CA GLN A 116 -29.09 -15.03 -1.60
C GLN A 116 -30.06 -15.45 -0.49
N GLY A 117 -30.10 -14.71 0.61
CA GLY A 117 -31.17 -14.80 1.60
C GLY A 117 -32.46 -14.16 1.08
N GLN A 118 -33.31 -14.94 0.43
CA GLN A 118 -34.65 -14.51 0.04
C GLN A 118 -35.68 -14.84 1.14
N GLY A 119 -36.68 -13.96 1.30
CA GLY A 119 -38.06 -14.35 1.55
C GLY A 119 -38.47 -14.68 2.99
N SER A 120 -39.31 -13.82 3.57
CA SER A 120 -40.09 -14.11 4.78
C SER A 120 -41.30 -15.03 4.52
N ALA A 121 -41.90 -15.44 5.65
CA ALA A 121 -43.32 -15.80 5.84
C ALA A 121 -43.74 -17.27 5.60
N ASN A 122 -44.04 -17.95 6.72
CA ASN A 122 -45.43 -18.30 7.05
C ASN A 122 -45.60 -18.22 8.59
#